data_AF-A0A7C4QTU2-F1
#
_entry.id   AF-A0A7C4QTU2-F1
#
_cell.length_a   1.000
_cell.length_b   1.000
_cell.length_c   1.000
_cell.angle_alpha   90.00
_cell.angle_beta   90.00
_cell.angle_gamma   90.00
#
_symmetry.space_group_name_H-M   'P 1'
#
loop_
_entity.id
_entity.type
_entity.pdbx_description
1 polymer ?
#
loop_
_entity_poly.entity_id
_entity_poly.type
_entity_poly.pdbx_seq_one_letter_code
_entity_poly.pdbx_strand_id
1 'polypeptide(L)'
;MKRYLIFCAAALLAGAAALAQNPPSTAALIAERQEIEEKYKALAATVEALQASNAALQKKLAELAAEVQALREGAGRPPANMATQEDLQKLAKSIVELDQTRAADNKLVVEKIQELAKLIAKAPAPANPAPRPAPTPSEKGYEHVVAAGDTLSKIIKDFREAGIKVTQKQVEDANPEVNWNRLQIGQKIWIPAPPK
;
A
#
# COMPACT_ATOMS: atom_id res chain seq x y z
N MET A 1 26.72 91.36 -86.51
CA MET A 1 26.78 91.49 -85.03
C MET A 1 25.42 91.52 -84.32
N LYS A 2 24.30 91.92 -84.95
CA LYS A 2 22.97 91.92 -84.32
C LYS A 2 22.34 90.54 -84.03
N ARG A 3 22.76 89.48 -84.73
CA ARG A 3 22.22 88.11 -84.55
C ARG A 3 22.79 87.36 -83.34
N TYR A 4 24.03 87.66 -82.94
CA TYR A 4 24.67 87.05 -81.77
C TYR A 4 24.18 87.65 -80.44
N LEU A 5 23.82 88.94 -80.44
CA LEU A 5 23.21 89.61 -79.27
C LEU A 5 21.83 89.03 -78.92
N ILE A 6 21.05 88.61 -79.93
CA ILE A 6 19.72 88.02 -79.72
C ILE A 6 19.82 86.59 -79.17
N PHE A 7 20.82 85.82 -79.60
CA PHE A 7 21.05 84.45 -79.10
C PHE A 7 21.58 84.43 -77.66
N CYS A 8 22.46 85.37 -77.27
CA CYS A 8 22.91 85.47 -75.88
C CYS A 8 21.79 85.94 -74.92
N ALA A 9 20.88 86.81 -75.37
CA ALA A 9 19.73 87.23 -74.56
C ALA A 9 18.72 86.09 -74.35
N ALA A 10 18.51 85.23 -75.34
CA ALA A 10 17.64 84.05 -75.23
C ALA A 10 18.22 82.96 -74.31
N ALA A 11 19.54 82.76 -74.33
CA ALA A 11 20.22 81.80 -73.46
C ALA A 11 20.25 82.27 -71.98
N LEU A 12 20.37 83.58 -71.73
CA LEU A 12 20.28 84.15 -70.39
C LEU A 12 18.85 84.13 -69.81
N LEU A 13 17.81 84.24 -70.66
CA LEU A 13 16.42 84.09 -70.21
C LEU A 13 16.03 82.63 -69.92
N ALA A 14 16.56 81.68 -70.70
CA ALA A 14 16.27 80.25 -70.52
C ALA A 14 16.97 79.65 -69.28
N GLY A 15 18.16 80.15 -68.93
CA GLY A 15 18.88 79.72 -67.72
C GLY A 15 18.23 80.18 -66.40
N ALA A 16 17.49 81.29 -66.41
CA ALA A 16 16.81 81.82 -65.22
C ALA A 16 15.50 81.07 -64.89
N ALA A 17 14.86 80.43 -65.87
CA ALA A 17 13.60 79.71 -65.66
C ALA A 17 13.77 78.33 -64.99
N ALA A 18 14.97 77.74 -65.03
CA ALA A 18 15.24 76.40 -64.48
C ALA A 18 15.51 76.40 -62.95
N LEU A 19 15.68 77.57 -62.32
CA LEU A 19 15.93 77.71 -60.88
C LEU A 19 14.74 78.28 -60.09
N ALA A 20 13.62 78.58 -60.76
CA ALA A 20 12.40 79.06 -60.10
C ALA A 20 11.51 77.89 -59.69
N GLN A 21 11.91 77.13 -58.68
CA GLN A 21 10.93 76.36 -57.90
C GLN A 21 10.07 77.39 -57.15
N ASN A 22 8.83 77.58 -57.60
CA ASN A 22 7.88 78.43 -56.87
C ASN A 22 7.78 77.92 -55.42
N PRO A 23 7.90 78.80 -54.41
CA PRO A 23 7.69 78.37 -53.03
C PRO A 23 6.30 77.74 -52.91
N PRO A 24 6.15 76.67 -52.10
CA PRO A 24 4.87 76.01 -51.93
C PRO A 24 3.81 77.04 -51.53
N SER A 25 2.63 76.93 -52.14
CA SER A 25 1.51 77.80 -51.79
C SER A 25 1.17 77.63 -50.31
N THR A 26 0.63 78.66 -49.68
CA THR A 26 0.18 78.60 -48.28
C THR A 26 -0.79 77.43 -48.04
N ALA A 27 -1.65 77.12 -49.02
CA ALA A 27 -2.52 75.95 -48.99
C ALA A 27 -1.76 74.61 -48.97
N ALA A 28 -0.67 74.49 -49.76
CA ALA A 28 0.17 73.29 -49.77
C ALA A 28 0.89 73.07 -48.42
N LEU A 29 1.39 74.15 -47.80
CA LEU A 29 2.02 74.09 -46.48
C LEU A 29 1.02 73.71 -45.36
N ILE A 30 -0.24 74.14 -45.47
CA ILE A 30 -1.29 73.77 -44.53
C ILE A 30 -1.65 72.29 -44.70
N ALA A 31 -1.80 71.82 -45.95
CA ALA A 31 -2.09 70.41 -46.24
C ALA A 31 -0.97 69.49 -45.73
N GLU A 32 0.29 69.85 -45.95
CA GLU A 32 1.44 69.08 -45.44
C GLU A 32 1.47 69.02 -43.91
N ARG A 33 1.19 70.13 -43.22
CA ARG A 33 1.07 70.16 -41.75
C ARG A 33 -0.06 69.26 -41.26
N GLN A 34 -1.21 69.27 -41.94
CA GLN A 34 -2.33 68.40 -41.60
C GLN A 34 -1.98 66.93 -41.79
N GLU A 35 -1.32 66.56 -42.89
CA GLU A 35 -0.89 65.18 -43.11
C GLU A 35 0.10 64.69 -42.05
N ILE A 36 1.04 65.55 -41.63
CA ILE A 36 1.99 65.22 -40.55
C ILE A 36 1.25 65.05 -39.23
N GLU A 37 0.29 65.92 -38.92
CA GLU A 37 -0.52 65.83 -37.70
C GLU A 37 -1.34 64.54 -37.67
N GLU A 38 -1.95 64.15 -38.79
CA GLU A 38 -2.70 62.89 -38.90
C GLU A 38 -1.80 61.66 -38.77
N LYS A 39 -0.62 61.65 -39.40
CA LYS A 39 0.38 60.58 -39.22
C LYS A 39 0.85 60.49 -37.77
N TYR A 40 1.04 61.63 -37.10
CA TYR A 40 1.42 61.69 -35.70
C TYR A 40 0.31 61.14 -34.79
N LYS A 41 -0.95 61.51 -35.02
CA LYS A 41 -2.10 60.95 -34.30
C LYS A 41 -2.23 59.44 -34.50
N ALA A 42 -2.10 58.98 -35.75
CA ALA A 42 -2.11 57.56 -36.07
C ALA A 42 -0.98 56.82 -35.34
N LEU A 43 0.24 57.36 -35.36
CA LEU A 43 1.38 56.79 -34.65
C LEU A 43 1.13 56.75 -33.13
N ALA A 44 0.65 57.85 -32.54
CA ALA A 44 0.33 57.90 -31.12
C ALA A 44 -0.70 56.84 -30.72
N ALA A 45 -1.76 56.66 -31.53
CA ALA A 45 -2.76 55.61 -31.32
C ALA A 45 -2.15 54.20 -31.41
N THR A 46 -1.23 53.96 -32.35
CA THR A 46 -0.53 52.65 -32.42
C THR A 46 0.37 52.40 -31.21
N VAL A 47 1.04 53.43 -30.69
CA VAL A 47 1.88 53.33 -29.49
C VAL A 47 1.02 53.00 -28.27
N GLU A 48 -0.13 53.66 -28.12
CA GLU A 48 -1.07 53.38 -27.05
C GLU A 48 -1.62 51.93 -27.14
N ALA A 49 -1.99 51.48 -28.35
CA ALA A 49 -2.43 50.11 -28.57
C ALA A 49 -1.33 49.07 -28.24
N LEU A 50 -0.07 49.36 -28.62
CA LEU A 50 1.09 48.53 -28.28
C LEU A 50 1.34 48.49 -26.77
N GLN A 51 1.24 49.63 -26.09
CA GLN A 51 1.37 49.71 -24.63
C GLN A 51 0.26 48.92 -23.93
N ALA A 52 -0.99 49.02 -24.40
CA ALA A 52 -2.11 48.23 -23.90
C ALA A 52 -1.89 46.73 -24.10
N SER A 53 -1.39 46.32 -25.27
CA SER A 53 -1.03 44.91 -25.53
C SER A 53 0.11 44.44 -24.63
N ASN A 54 1.12 45.28 -24.37
CA ASN A 54 2.23 44.95 -23.49
C ASN A 54 1.74 44.76 -22.04
N ALA A 55 0.90 45.67 -21.54
CA ALA A 55 0.27 45.54 -20.23
C ALA A 55 -0.57 44.25 -20.11
N ALA A 56 -1.31 43.88 -21.17
CA ALA A 56 -2.05 42.62 -21.20
C ALA A 56 -1.14 41.38 -21.14
N LEU A 57 0.01 41.41 -21.84
CA LEU A 57 1.01 40.35 -21.76
C LEU A 57 1.66 40.25 -20.38
N GLN A 58 2.00 41.39 -19.77
CA GLN A 58 2.53 41.43 -18.41
C GLN A 58 1.56 40.84 -17.39
N LYS A 59 0.25 41.13 -17.54
CA LYS A 59 -0.79 40.52 -16.70
C LYS A 59 -0.84 39.01 -16.85
N LYS A 60 -0.80 38.49 -18.09
CA LYS A 60 -0.75 37.03 -18.33
C LYS A 60 0.50 36.40 -17.72
N LEU A 61 1.66 37.04 -17.84
CA LEU A 61 2.89 36.56 -17.21
C LEU A 61 2.78 36.48 -15.69
N ALA A 62 2.16 37.49 -15.06
CA ALA A 62 1.91 37.49 -13.62
C ALA A 62 0.95 36.36 -13.20
N GLU A 63 -0.11 36.11 -13.98
CA GLU A 63 -1.06 35.01 -13.75
C GLU A 63 -0.37 33.64 -13.86
N LEU A 64 0.41 33.41 -14.93
CA LEU A 64 1.18 32.17 -15.09
C LEU A 64 2.23 31.99 -13.98
N ALA A 65 2.90 33.07 -13.56
CA ALA A 65 3.85 33.02 -12.46
C ALA A 65 3.17 32.61 -11.14
N ALA A 66 1.98 33.15 -10.86
CA ALA A 66 1.17 32.78 -9.70
C ALA A 66 0.70 31.33 -9.76
N GLU A 67 0.30 30.84 -10.94
CA GLU A 67 -0.10 29.43 -11.14
C GLU A 67 1.09 28.48 -10.92
N VAL A 68 2.27 28.80 -11.48
CA VAL A 68 3.49 28.01 -11.25
C VAL A 68 3.85 27.99 -9.77
N GLN A 69 3.70 29.11 -9.06
CA GLN A 69 3.93 29.15 -7.62
C GLN A 69 2.92 28.28 -6.87
N ALA A 70 1.63 28.38 -7.18
CA ALA A 70 0.59 27.56 -6.55
C ALA A 70 0.80 26.06 -6.81
N LEU A 71 1.19 25.68 -8.02
CA LEU A 71 1.53 24.29 -8.36
C LEU A 71 2.77 23.81 -7.60
N ARG A 72 3.80 24.67 -7.44
CA ARG A 72 4.98 24.34 -6.64
C ARG A 72 4.66 24.19 -5.16
N GLU A 73 3.78 25.02 -4.61
CA GLU A 73 3.34 24.91 -3.21
C GLU A 73 2.46 23.66 -3.01
N GLY A 74 1.61 23.33 -3.98
CA GLY A 74 0.80 22.11 -3.98
C GLY A 74 1.62 20.83 -4.16
N ALA A 75 2.64 20.85 -5.04
CA ALA A 75 3.52 19.71 -5.26
C ALA A 75 4.65 19.60 -4.22
N GLY A 76 5.05 20.72 -3.61
CA GLY A 76 6.10 20.82 -2.60
C GLY A 76 5.62 20.51 -1.18
N ARG A 77 4.31 20.55 -0.92
CA ARG A 77 3.74 19.93 0.28
C ARG A 77 3.62 18.43 0.04
N PRO A 78 4.43 17.57 0.70
CA PRO A 78 4.11 16.16 0.71
C PRO A 78 2.68 16.03 1.24
N PRO A 79 1.80 15.26 0.59
CA PRO A 79 0.45 15.06 1.09
C PRO A 79 0.57 14.57 2.54
N ALA A 80 -0.34 15.00 3.43
CA ALA A 80 -0.26 14.74 4.87
C ALA A 80 -0.15 13.24 5.26
N ASN A 81 -0.35 12.35 4.28
CA ASN A 81 -0.27 10.89 4.41
C ASN A 81 0.98 10.25 3.75
N MET A 82 1.95 11.02 3.25
CA MET A 82 3.21 10.47 2.72
C MET A 82 4.28 10.38 3.81
N ALA A 83 4.81 9.17 3.99
CA ALA A 83 5.97 8.94 4.86
C ALA A 83 7.20 9.69 4.31
N THR A 84 7.92 10.37 5.19
CA THR A 84 9.17 11.04 4.82
C THR A 84 10.31 10.03 4.69
N GLN A 85 11.42 10.43 4.06
CA GLN A 85 12.62 9.60 3.99
C GLN A 85 13.15 9.25 5.40
N GLU A 86 13.01 10.15 6.37
CA GLU A 86 13.40 9.92 7.75
C GLU A 86 12.53 8.85 8.41
N ASP A 87 11.22 8.86 8.17
CA ASP A 87 10.30 7.84 8.68
C ASP A 87 10.62 6.45 8.12
N LEU A 88 10.98 6.38 6.83
CA LEU A 88 11.43 5.13 6.19
C LEU A 88 12.76 4.64 6.79
N GLN A 89 13.70 5.54 7.09
CA GLN A 89 14.95 5.17 7.75
C GLN A 89 14.73 4.69 9.19
N LYS A 90 13.81 5.32 9.93
CA LYS A 90 13.41 4.86 11.27
C LYS A 90 12.81 3.45 11.19
N LEU A 91 11.88 3.23 10.26
CA LEU A 91 11.28 1.92 10.04
C LEU A 91 12.34 0.86 9.68
N ALA A 92 13.28 1.17 8.78
CA ALA A 92 14.35 0.25 8.41
C ALA A 92 15.23 -0.14 9.60
N LYS A 93 15.58 0.82 10.47
CA LYS A 93 16.32 0.55 11.71
C LYS A 93 15.53 -0.35 12.66
N SER A 94 14.26 -0.05 12.88
CA SER A 94 13.39 -0.85 13.75
C SER A 94 13.21 -2.28 13.24
N ILE A 95 13.16 -2.50 11.92
CA ILE A 95 13.09 -3.85 11.34
C ILE A 95 14.36 -4.65 11.66
N VAL A 96 15.54 -4.04 11.48
CA VAL A 96 16.83 -4.70 11.78
C VAL A 96 16.94 -5.05 13.26
N GLU A 97 16.53 -4.15 14.14
CA GLU A 97 16.52 -4.37 15.59
C GLU A 97 15.56 -5.52 15.99
N LEU A 98 14.37 -5.56 15.40
CA LEU A 98 13.41 -6.65 15.59
C LEU A 98 13.99 -8.01 15.18
N ASP A 99 14.67 -8.08 14.03
CA ASP A 99 15.26 -9.33 13.56
C ASP A 99 16.43 -9.79 14.44
N GLN A 100 17.25 -8.86 14.94
CA GLN A 100 18.29 -9.18 15.92
C GLN A 100 17.69 -9.74 17.21
N THR A 101 16.60 -9.12 17.70
CA THR A 101 15.91 -9.55 18.92
C THR A 101 15.30 -10.93 18.74
N ARG A 102 14.61 -11.17 17.61
CA ARG A 102 14.04 -12.49 17.26
C ARG A 102 15.10 -13.57 17.16
N ALA A 103 16.26 -13.27 16.57
CA ALA A 103 17.36 -14.22 16.47
C ALA A 103 17.90 -14.59 17.86
N ALA A 104 18.05 -13.60 18.76
CA ALA A 104 18.48 -13.83 20.13
C ALA A 104 17.45 -14.66 20.93
N ASP A 105 16.17 -14.30 20.84
CA ASP A 105 15.08 -15.02 21.50
C ASP A 105 14.96 -16.46 21.00
N ASN A 106 15.01 -16.68 19.68
CA ASN A 106 14.97 -18.01 19.10
C ASN A 106 16.14 -18.87 19.58
N LYS A 107 17.34 -18.29 19.72
CA LYS A 107 18.50 -19.00 20.28
C LYS A 107 18.24 -19.42 21.72
N LEU A 108 17.70 -18.53 22.56
CA LEU A 108 17.40 -18.82 23.96
C LEU A 108 16.28 -19.88 24.08
N VAL A 109 15.25 -19.81 23.24
CA VAL A 109 14.18 -20.82 23.17
C VAL A 109 14.76 -22.19 22.81
N VAL A 110 15.61 -22.27 21.80
CA VAL A 110 16.25 -23.54 21.41
C VAL A 110 17.12 -24.09 22.54
N GLU A 111 17.89 -23.24 23.22
CA GLU A 111 18.69 -23.64 24.39
C GLU A 111 17.82 -24.21 25.51
N LYS A 112 16.70 -23.54 25.85
CA LYS A 112 15.76 -24.04 26.86
C LYS A 112 15.06 -25.33 26.46
N ILE A 113 14.70 -25.49 25.18
CA ILE A 113 14.15 -26.76 24.68
C ILE A 113 15.18 -27.88 24.82
N GLN A 114 16.46 -27.62 24.54
CA GLN A 114 17.52 -28.62 24.72
C GLN A 114 17.76 -28.96 26.20
N GLU A 115 17.72 -27.98 27.10
CA GLU A 115 17.78 -28.23 28.55
C GLU A 115 16.62 -29.12 29.01
N LEU A 116 15.38 -28.80 28.59
CA LEU A 116 14.20 -29.61 28.88
C LEU A 116 14.32 -31.02 28.31
N ALA A 117 14.81 -31.16 27.06
CA ALA A 117 15.05 -32.46 26.45
C ALA A 117 16.06 -33.29 27.25
N LYS A 118 17.14 -32.69 27.77
CA LYS A 118 18.10 -33.36 28.65
C LYS A 118 17.46 -33.80 29.97
N LEU A 119 16.59 -32.99 30.56
CA LEU A 119 15.86 -33.34 31.79
C LEU A 119 14.92 -34.52 31.55
N ILE A 120 14.18 -34.52 30.44
CA ILE A 120 13.30 -35.63 30.05
C ILE A 120 14.12 -36.89 29.79
N ALA A 121 15.27 -36.78 29.10
CA ALA A 121 16.15 -37.92 28.82
C ALA A 121 16.78 -38.53 30.09
N LYS A 122 16.98 -37.72 31.14
CA LYS A 122 17.49 -38.17 32.44
C LYS A 122 16.39 -38.69 33.38
N ALA A 123 15.12 -38.40 33.07
CA ALA A 123 14.01 -38.89 33.86
C ALA A 123 13.99 -40.44 33.78
N PRO A 124 13.89 -41.15 34.92
CA PRO A 124 13.75 -42.59 34.90
C PRO A 124 12.51 -42.96 34.08
N ALA A 125 12.63 -43.96 33.22
CA ALA A 125 11.49 -44.52 32.51
C ALA A 125 10.38 -44.82 33.53
N PRO A 126 9.10 -44.57 33.20
CA PRO A 126 8.00 -44.98 34.07
C PRO A 126 8.21 -46.45 34.40
N ALA A 127 8.34 -46.76 35.69
CA ALA A 127 8.43 -48.13 36.13
C ALA A 127 7.21 -48.86 35.58
N ASN A 128 7.44 -49.84 34.71
CA ASN A 128 6.39 -50.72 34.27
C ASN A 128 5.77 -51.30 35.56
N PRO A 129 4.46 -51.09 35.82
CA PRO A 129 3.87 -51.69 37.00
C PRO A 129 4.16 -53.19 36.94
N ALA A 130 4.71 -53.73 38.04
CA ALA A 130 4.99 -55.16 38.14
C ALA A 130 3.73 -55.94 37.72
N PRO A 131 3.86 -57.07 36.98
CA PRO A 131 2.70 -57.87 36.60
C PRO A 131 1.93 -58.23 37.86
N ARG A 132 0.74 -57.65 38.01
CA ARG A 132 -0.17 -58.00 39.11
C ARG A 132 -0.64 -59.44 38.85
N PRO A 133 -0.79 -60.29 39.89
CA PRO A 133 -1.17 -61.68 39.70
C PRO A 133 -2.42 -61.78 38.85
N ALA A 134 -2.36 -62.59 37.79
CA ALA A 134 -3.52 -62.86 36.94
C ALA A 134 -4.68 -63.37 37.81
N PRO A 135 -5.92 -62.87 37.61
CA PRO A 135 -7.07 -63.41 38.31
C PRO A 135 -7.22 -64.89 37.98
N THR A 136 -7.37 -65.69 39.02
CA THR A 136 -7.59 -67.14 38.97
C THR A 136 -8.77 -67.48 38.06
N PRO A 137 -8.63 -68.48 37.15
CA PRO A 137 -9.71 -68.86 36.24
C PRO A 137 -10.72 -69.72 36.98
N SER A 138 -11.73 -69.07 37.54
CA SER A 138 -12.95 -69.76 37.95
C SER A 138 -14.12 -68.81 37.80
N GLU A 139 -14.57 -68.61 36.56
CA GLU A 139 -15.96 -68.29 36.24
C GLU A 139 -16.11 -68.23 34.72
N LYS A 140 -17.09 -68.94 34.17
CA LYS A 140 -17.44 -68.85 32.75
C LYS A 140 -17.82 -67.40 32.46
N GLY A 141 -17.36 -66.83 31.35
CA GLY A 141 -17.66 -65.45 30.97
C GLY A 141 -17.82 -65.31 29.47
N TYR A 142 -18.15 -64.10 29.04
CA TYR A 142 -18.37 -63.74 27.64
C TYR A 142 -17.36 -62.67 27.21
N GLU A 143 -16.74 -62.87 26.06
CA GLU A 143 -15.94 -61.82 25.41
C GLU A 143 -16.88 -60.86 24.66
N HIS A 144 -16.80 -59.57 24.96
CA HIS A 144 -17.48 -58.52 24.21
C HIS A 144 -16.45 -57.64 23.51
N VAL A 145 -16.66 -57.39 22.22
CA VAL A 145 -15.87 -56.43 21.45
C VAL A 145 -16.63 -55.11 21.44
N VAL A 146 -16.04 -54.07 22.02
CA VAL A 146 -16.67 -52.74 22.11
C VAL A 146 -16.97 -52.21 20.71
N ALA A 147 -18.25 -51.98 20.43
CA ALA A 147 -18.70 -51.40 19.17
C ALA A 147 -18.84 -49.87 19.29
N ALA A 148 -19.05 -49.21 18.14
CA ALA A 148 -19.27 -47.76 18.10
C ALA A 148 -20.55 -47.39 18.88
N GLY A 149 -20.42 -46.50 19.86
CA GLY A 149 -21.54 -46.06 20.71
C GLY A 149 -21.85 -46.98 21.89
N ASP A 150 -20.96 -47.92 22.20
CA ASP A 150 -21.03 -48.69 23.43
C ASP A 150 -20.54 -47.88 24.63
N THR A 151 -21.27 -47.99 25.73
CA THR A 151 -20.88 -47.48 27.04
C THR A 151 -20.99 -48.62 28.04
N LEU A 152 -20.24 -48.54 29.14
CA LEU A 152 -20.27 -49.56 30.20
C LEU A 152 -21.70 -49.86 30.65
N SER A 153 -22.51 -48.82 30.88
CA SER A 153 -23.91 -48.97 31.28
C SER A 153 -24.78 -49.65 30.22
N LYS A 154 -24.54 -49.37 28.93
CA LYS A 154 -25.28 -49.96 27.81
C LYS A 154 -24.92 -51.44 27.65
N ILE A 155 -23.63 -51.78 27.66
CA ILE A 155 -23.15 -53.17 27.60
C ILE A 155 -23.76 -53.96 28.77
N ILE A 156 -23.68 -53.48 30.01
CA ILE A 156 -24.25 -54.18 31.16
C ILE A 156 -25.77 -54.39 31.01
N LYS A 157 -26.48 -53.41 30.44
CA LYS A 157 -27.92 -53.51 30.18
C LYS A 157 -28.22 -54.57 29.13
N ASP A 158 -27.50 -54.58 28.01
CA ASP A 158 -27.69 -55.53 26.92
C ASP A 158 -27.44 -56.97 27.39
N PHE A 159 -26.40 -57.19 28.21
CA PHE A 159 -26.13 -58.51 28.79
C PHE A 159 -27.18 -58.92 29.85
N ARG A 160 -27.73 -57.96 30.60
CA ARG A 160 -28.83 -58.21 31.54
C ARG A 160 -30.12 -58.60 30.81
N GLU A 161 -30.41 -57.96 29.67
CA GLU A 161 -31.55 -58.31 28.79
C GLU A 161 -31.37 -59.69 28.15
N ALA A 162 -30.13 -60.08 27.83
CA ALA A 162 -29.76 -61.44 27.41
C ALA A 162 -29.82 -62.49 28.53
N GLY A 163 -30.27 -62.13 29.73
CA GLY A 163 -30.44 -63.04 30.87
C GLY A 163 -29.20 -63.23 31.74
N ILE A 164 -28.12 -62.49 31.50
CA ILE A 164 -26.85 -62.57 32.24
C ILE A 164 -26.80 -61.42 33.24
N LYS A 165 -27.07 -61.72 34.52
CA LYS A 165 -27.04 -60.70 35.57
C LYS A 165 -25.59 -60.35 35.94
N VAL A 166 -25.10 -59.22 35.44
CA VAL A 166 -23.78 -58.67 35.78
C VAL A 166 -23.93 -57.26 36.38
N THR A 167 -23.07 -56.95 37.35
CA THR A 167 -22.96 -55.62 37.95
C THR A 167 -21.75 -54.87 37.41
N GLN A 168 -21.81 -53.54 37.43
CA GLN A 168 -20.72 -52.68 36.95
C GLN A 168 -19.39 -53.00 37.64
N LYS A 169 -19.43 -53.17 38.97
CA LYS A 169 -18.25 -53.53 39.76
C LYS A 169 -17.62 -54.85 39.32
N GLN A 170 -18.42 -55.87 38.99
CA GLN A 170 -17.90 -57.15 38.51
C GLN A 170 -17.20 -57.03 37.15
N VAL A 171 -17.73 -56.20 36.24
CA VAL A 171 -17.09 -55.96 34.94
C VAL A 171 -15.79 -55.15 35.10
N GLU A 172 -15.78 -54.16 35.98
CA GLU A 172 -14.60 -53.35 36.30
C GLU A 172 -13.50 -54.18 36.95
N ASP A 173 -13.86 -55.01 37.94
CA ASP A 173 -12.92 -55.93 38.63
C ASP A 173 -12.37 -57.00 37.67
N ALA A 174 -13.17 -57.44 36.69
CA ALA A 174 -12.74 -58.39 35.66
C ALA A 174 -11.86 -57.76 34.56
N ASN A 175 -11.93 -56.43 34.36
CA ASN A 175 -11.10 -55.73 33.37
C ASN A 175 -10.42 -54.49 33.98
N PRO A 176 -9.45 -54.69 34.88
CA PRO A 176 -8.78 -53.60 35.58
C PRO A 176 -7.89 -52.74 34.67
N GLU A 177 -7.51 -53.24 33.50
CA GLU A 177 -6.69 -52.52 32.52
C GLU A 177 -7.52 -51.61 31.58
N VAL A 178 -8.85 -51.73 31.60
CA VAL A 178 -9.72 -50.97 30.72
C VAL A 178 -10.00 -49.61 31.34
N ASN A 179 -9.70 -48.55 30.58
CA ASN A 179 -10.10 -47.20 30.97
C ASN A 179 -11.57 -46.96 30.58
N TRP A 180 -12.48 -47.15 31.54
CA TRP A 180 -13.93 -47.02 31.34
C TRP A 180 -14.40 -45.62 30.94
N ASN A 181 -13.61 -44.57 31.19
CA ASN A 181 -13.89 -43.20 30.74
C ASN A 181 -13.51 -42.95 29.27
N ARG A 182 -12.72 -43.85 28.67
CA ARG A 182 -12.25 -43.79 27.28
C ARG A 182 -12.20 -45.18 26.66
N LEU A 183 -13.39 -45.78 26.49
CA LEU A 183 -13.54 -47.04 25.78
C LEU A 183 -13.15 -46.88 24.31
N GLN A 184 -12.33 -47.80 23.81
CA GLN A 184 -11.89 -47.80 22.41
C GLN A 184 -12.71 -48.80 21.60
N ILE A 185 -13.16 -48.40 20.42
CA ILE A 185 -13.86 -49.30 19.49
C ILE A 185 -12.89 -50.41 19.08
N GLY A 186 -13.34 -51.67 19.14
CA GLY A 186 -12.53 -52.85 18.90
C GLY A 186 -11.78 -53.39 20.12
N GLN A 187 -11.88 -52.72 21.28
CA GLN A 187 -11.33 -53.21 22.53
C GLN A 187 -12.10 -54.45 23.01
N LYS A 188 -11.38 -55.50 23.37
CA LYS A 188 -11.96 -56.72 23.96
C LYS A 188 -12.10 -56.54 25.47
N ILE A 189 -13.30 -56.80 25.98
CA ILE A 189 -13.59 -56.80 27.41
C ILE A 189 -14.19 -58.15 27.82
N TRP A 190 -13.90 -58.58 29.04
CA TRP A 190 -14.38 -59.81 29.64
C TRP A 190 -15.57 -59.54 30.56
N ILE A 191 -16.69 -60.22 30.32
CA ILE A 191 -17.90 -60.08 31.13
C ILE A 191 -18.08 -61.36 31.93
N PRO A 192 -17.93 -61.34 33.27
CA PRO A 192 -18.10 -62.53 34.10
C PRO A 192 -19.58 -62.96 34.10
N ALA A 193 -19.87 -64.26 33.93
CA ALA A 193 -21.21 -64.78 34.14
C ALA A 193 -21.49 -64.88 35.64
N PRO A 194 -22.76 -64.75 36.09
CA PRO A 194 -23.07 -64.86 37.51
C PRO A 194 -22.66 -66.24 38.05
N PRO A 195 -22.08 -66.32 39.26
CA PRO A 195 -21.93 -67.60 39.93
C PRO A 195 -23.32 -68.24 40.08
N LYS A 196 -23.41 -69.54 39.80
CA LYS A 196 -24.65 -70.32 39.93
C LYS A 196 -25.20 -70.27 41.36
#